data_AF-A0A3S5ATL2-F1
#
_entry.id   AF-A0A3S5ATL2-F1
#
_cell.length_a   1.000
_cell.length_b   1.000
_cell.length_c   1.000
_cell.angle_alpha   90.00
_cell.angle_beta   90.00
_cell.angle_gamma   90.00
#
_symmetry.space_group_name_H-M   'P 1'
#
loop_
_entity.id
_entity.type
_entity.pdbx_description
1 polymer ?
#
loop_
_entity_poly.entity_id
_entity_poly.type
_entity_poly.pdbx_seq_one_letter_code
_entity_poly.pdbx_strand_id
1 'polypeptide(L)'
;MTLQEANNLCETESLAQYPVKNEVATRSVEKQVSLKCNKDDDGCNSSGYKYENKLGVESYPLDVNINSRKAVFTACMAKQGWKNTSWL
;
A
#
# COMPACT_ATOMS: atom_id res chain seq x y z
N MET A 1 16.84 1.59 29.75
CA MET A 1 16.34 2.53 28.73
C MET A 1 14.82 2.54 28.81
N THR A 2 14.21 3.72 28.81
CA THR A 2 12.75 3.87 28.78
C THR A 2 12.18 3.42 27.43
N LEU A 3 10.86 3.23 27.36
CA LEU A 3 10.19 2.87 26.10
C LEU A 3 10.38 3.95 25.03
N GLN A 4 10.31 5.22 25.43
CA GLN A 4 10.42 6.34 24.49
C GLN A 4 11.85 6.47 23.94
N GLU A 5 12.87 6.31 24.78
CA GLU A 5 14.26 6.27 24.32
C GLU A 5 14.52 5.09 23.37
N ALA A 6 13.95 3.92 23.67
CA ALA A 6 14.05 2.74 22.82
C ALA A 6 13.40 2.98 21.45
N ASN A 7 12.20 3.56 21.42
CA ASN A 7 11.50 3.91 20.18
C ASN A 7 12.35 4.85 19.34
N ASN A 8 12.83 5.97 19.90
CA ASN A 8 13.61 6.95 19.16
C ASN A 8 14.91 6.36 18.59
N LEU A 9 15.61 5.54 19.39
CA LEU A 9 16.81 4.83 18.95
C LEU A 9 16.50 3.89 17.78
N CYS A 10 15.50 3.03 17.94
CA CYS A 10 15.16 2.01 16.97
C CYS A 10 14.55 2.61 15.69
N GLU A 11 13.79 3.70 15.77
CA GLU A 11 13.33 4.46 14.61
C GLU A 11 14.52 5.00 13.83
N THR A 12 15.47 5.64 14.51
CA THR A 12 16.68 6.20 13.89
C THR A 12 17.52 5.11 13.21
N GLU A 13 17.77 3.98 13.88
CA GLU A 13 18.54 2.87 13.33
C GLU A 13 17.84 2.26 12.10
N SER A 14 16.53 2.04 12.19
CA SER A 14 15.76 1.46 11.10
C SER A 14 15.69 2.37 9.88
N LEU A 15 15.54 3.69 10.07
CA LEU A 15 15.54 4.68 8.99
C LEU A 15 16.93 4.84 8.36
N ALA A 16 18.01 4.72 9.14
CA ALA A 16 19.37 4.78 8.62
C ALA A 16 19.69 3.58 7.70
N GLN A 17 19.22 2.39 8.05
CA GLN A 17 19.41 1.18 7.22
C GLN A 17 18.44 1.11 6.03
N TYR A 18 17.18 1.47 6.26
CA TYR A 18 16.09 1.36 5.30
C TYR A 18 15.31 2.68 5.21
N PRO A 19 15.89 3.73 4.59
CA PRO A 19 15.23 5.02 4.49
C PRO A 19 13.90 4.91 3.75
N VAL A 20 13.03 5.89 3.95
CA VAL A 20 11.79 6.01 3.18
C VAL A 20 12.15 6.09 1.70
N LYS A 21 11.72 5.11 0.91
CA LYS A 21 12.02 5.02 -0.51
C LYS A 21 10.74 4.81 -1.28
N ASN A 22 10.13 5.92 -1.69
CA ASN A 22 8.90 5.89 -2.48
C ASN A 22 9.22 5.60 -3.94
N GLU A 23 8.67 4.52 -4.45
CA GLU A 23 8.69 4.18 -5.87
C GLU A 23 7.26 4.06 -6.40
N VAL A 24 7.11 4.10 -7.72
CA VAL A 24 5.81 3.95 -8.37
C VAL A 24 5.57 2.48 -8.65
N ALA A 25 4.59 1.90 -7.96
CA ALA A 25 4.09 0.56 -8.25
C ALA A 25 2.91 0.66 -9.22
N THR A 26 2.68 -0.40 -9.98
CA THR A 26 1.50 -0.54 -10.84
C THR A 26 0.71 -1.78 -10.44
N ARG A 27 -0.61 -1.68 -10.48
CA ARG A 27 -1.50 -2.83 -10.28
C ARG A 27 -2.62 -2.83 -11.31
N SER A 28 -3.05 -4.02 -11.69
CA SER A 28 -4.28 -4.18 -12.48
C SER A 28 -5.48 -3.98 -11.57
N VAL A 29 -6.45 -3.19 -12.01
CA VAL A 29 -7.70 -2.96 -11.30
C VAL A 29 -8.87 -3.12 -12.26
N GLU A 30 -9.95 -3.71 -11.77
CA GLU A 30 -11.20 -3.73 -12.50
C GLU A 30 -11.93 -2.42 -12.23
N LYS A 31 -12.23 -1.66 -13.29
CA LYS A 31 -13.00 -0.42 -13.22
C LYS A 31 -14.27 -0.58 -14.03
N GLN A 32 -15.39 -0.21 -13.44
CA GLN A 32 -16.63 -0.09 -14.17
C GLN A 32 -16.57 1.18 -15.03
N VAL A 33 -16.76 1.01 -16.33
CA VAL A 33 -16.85 2.12 -17.29
C VAL A 33 -18.27 2.21 -17.84
N SER A 34 -18.72 3.44 -18.08
CA SER A 34 -19.97 3.70 -18.78
C SER A 34 -19.68 3.80 -20.28
N LEU A 35 -20.37 3.00 -21.08
CA LEU A 35 -20.25 2.98 -22.53
C LEU A 35 -21.60 3.36 -23.14
N LYS A 36 -21.56 4.23 -24.15
CA LYS A 36 -22.76 4.57 -24.91
C LYS A 36 -23.18 3.38 -25.75
N CYS A 37 -24.46 3.05 -25.71
CA CYS A 37 -25.03 1.97 -26.50
C CYS A 37 -25.18 2.33 -27.97
N ASN A 38 -24.97 1.33 -28.82
CA ASN A 38 -25.37 1.32 -30.22
C ASN A 38 -26.75 0.68 -30.39
N LYS A 39 -27.33 0.80 -31.59
CA LYS A 39 -28.70 0.33 -31.89
C LYS A 39 -28.90 -1.18 -31.66
N ASP A 40 -27.83 -1.95 -31.71
CA ASP A 40 -27.84 -3.41 -31.61
C ASP A 40 -27.27 -3.92 -30.27
N ASP A 41 -26.99 -3.02 -29.32
CA ASP A 41 -26.46 -3.41 -28.01
C ASP A 41 -27.60 -3.87 -27.06
N ASP A 42 -27.48 -5.09 -26.54
CA ASP A 42 -28.32 -5.60 -25.47
C ASP A 42 -27.90 -5.07 -24.09
N GLY A 43 -28.83 -5.02 -23.13
CA GLY A 43 -28.53 -4.66 -21.73
C GLY A 43 -28.35 -3.17 -21.46
N CYS A 44 -28.79 -2.31 -22.38
CA CYS A 44 -28.76 -0.85 -22.22
C CYS A 44 -29.76 -0.36 -21.19
N ASN A 45 -29.32 0.57 -20.35
CA ASN A 45 -30.22 1.28 -19.44
C ASN A 45 -31.11 2.28 -20.19
N SER A 46 -32.12 2.81 -19.50
CA SER A 46 -33.07 3.79 -20.06
C SER A 46 -32.43 5.11 -20.53
N SER A 47 -31.19 5.39 -20.10
CA SER A 47 -30.41 6.55 -20.54
C SER A 47 -29.53 6.28 -21.76
N GLY A 48 -29.56 5.07 -22.32
CA GLY A 48 -28.80 4.67 -23.51
C GLY A 48 -27.33 4.34 -23.25
N TYR A 49 -27.00 3.94 -22.01
CA TYR A 49 -25.66 3.51 -21.61
C TYR A 49 -25.68 2.10 -21.04
N LYS A 50 -24.56 1.39 -21.14
CA LYS A 50 -24.30 0.14 -20.43
C LYS A 50 -23.02 0.27 -19.60
N TYR A 51 -22.96 -0.49 -18.52
CA TYR A 51 -21.78 -0.56 -17.67
C TYR A 51 -21.03 -1.84 -17.97
N GLU A 52 -19.74 -1.71 -18.24
CA GLU A 52 -18.85 -2.86 -18.42
C GLU A 52 -17.69 -2.73 -17.45
N ASN A 53 -17.29 -3.86 -16.86
CA ASN A 53 -16.06 -3.90 -16.11
C ASN A 53 -14.88 -4.06 -17.09
N LYS A 54 -13.93 -3.14 -17.02
CA LYS A 54 -12.70 -3.21 -17.80
C LYS A 54 -11.49 -3.27 -16.89
N LEU A 55 -10.53 -4.10 -17.27
CA LEU A 55 -9.23 -4.11 -16.63
C LEU A 55 -8.48 -2.83 -17.02
N GLY A 56 -8.10 -2.05 -16.02
CA GLY A 56 -7.23 -0.89 -16.15
C GLY A 56 -5.95 -1.08 -15.34
N VAL A 57 -5.01 -0.15 -15.51
CA VAL A 57 -3.79 -0.08 -14.71
C VAL A 57 -3.86 1.16 -13.83
N GLU A 58 -3.57 1.00 -12.55
CA GLU A 58 -3.35 2.10 -11.61
C GLU A 58 -1.90 2.15 -11.19
N SER A 59 -1.35 3.37 -11.19
CA SER A 59 -0.03 3.67 -10.66
C SER A 59 -0.18 4.34 -9.29
N TYR A 60 0.57 3.90 -8.29
CA TYR A 60 0.52 4.47 -6.94
C TYR A 60 1.90 4.48 -6.29
N PRO A 61 2.19 5.46 -5.40
CA PRO A 61 3.43 5.47 -4.65
C PRO A 61 3.43 4.37 -3.58
N LEU A 62 4.55 3.68 -3.44
CA LEU A 62 4.78 2.66 -2.44
C LEU A 62 6.16 2.86 -1.83
N ASP A 63 6.25 2.88 -0.50
CA ASP A 63 7.54 2.80 0.18
C ASP A 63 8.04 1.35 0.12
N VAL A 64 8.97 1.08 -0.79
CA VAL A 64 9.47 -0.28 -1.03
C VAL A 64 10.27 -0.83 0.15
N ASN A 65 10.71 0.05 1.06
CA ASN A 65 11.51 -0.30 2.22
C ASN A 65 10.67 -0.50 3.50
N ILE A 66 9.37 -0.23 3.49
CA ILE A 66 8.55 -0.21 4.72
C ILE A 66 8.64 -1.51 5.53
N ASN A 67 8.60 -2.67 4.86
CA ASN A 67 8.61 -3.96 5.53
C ASN A 67 9.97 -4.28 6.15
N SER A 68 11.06 -4.04 5.41
CA SER A 68 12.42 -4.21 5.92
C SER A 68 12.71 -3.26 7.08
N ARG A 69 12.27 -1.99 6.96
CA ARG A 69 12.41 -0.99 8.03
C ARG A 69 11.67 -1.43 9.29
N LYS A 70 10.42 -1.88 9.16
CA LYS A 70 9.64 -2.42 10.29
C LYS A 70 10.35 -3.61 10.94
N ALA A 71 10.87 -4.55 10.15
CA ALA A 71 11.59 -5.71 10.67
C ALA A 71 12.83 -5.31 11.50
N VAL A 72 13.63 -4.34 11.02
CA VAL A 72 14.78 -3.80 11.77
C VAL A 72 14.33 -3.10 13.05
N PHE A 73 13.29 -2.26 12.97
CA PHE A 73 12.72 -1.60 14.14
C PHE A 73 12.30 -2.62 15.21
N THR A 74 11.51 -3.63 14.83
CA THR A 74 11.05 -4.69 15.74
C THR A 74 12.21 -5.48 16.33
N ALA A 75 13.24 -5.80 15.53
CA ALA A 75 14.44 -6.48 16.02
C ALA A 75 15.22 -5.62 17.03
N CYS A 76 15.35 -4.32 16.76
CA CYS A 76 15.95 -3.37 17.70
C CYS A 76 15.15 -3.31 19.01
N MET A 77 13.83 -3.13 18.95
CA MET A 77 12.98 -3.08 20.15
C MET A 77 13.10 -4.35 20.99
N ALA A 78 13.15 -5.52 20.35
CA ALA A 78 13.36 -6.79 21.03
C ALA A 78 14.72 -6.88 21.73
N LYS A 79 15.80 -6.34 21.14
CA LYS A 79 17.13 -6.24 21.79
C LYS A 79 17.11 -5.32 23.00
N GLN A 80 16.28 -4.29 22.98
CA GLN A 80 16.11 -3.35 24.09
C GLN A 80 15.14 -3.83 25.18
N GLY A 81 14.66 -5.08 25.09
CA GLY A 81 13.76 -5.70 26.07
C GLY A 81 12.27 -5.45 25.83
N TRP A 82 11.91 -4.75 24.75
CA TRP A 82 10.53 -4.43 24.40
C TRP A 82 10.00 -5.41 23.35
N LYS A 83 9.69 -6.63 23.78
CA LYS A 83 9.07 -7.66 22.93
C LYS A 83 7.55 -7.52 22.97
N ASN A 84 6.95 -6.95 21.93
CA ASN A 84 5.51 -7.05 21.71
C ASN A 84 5.26 -7.59 20.30
N THR A 85 4.36 -8.57 20.20
CA THR A 85 4.00 -9.27 18.96
C THR A 85 3.01 -8.50 18.10
N SER A 86 2.45 -7.39 18.61
CA SER A 86 1.44 -6.58 17.90
C SER A 86 1.99 -5.53 16.93
N TRP A 87 3.31 -5.48 16.73
CA TRP A 87 3.95 -4.54 15.79
C TRP A 87 4.13 -5.11 14.37
N LEU A 88 3.68 -6.35 14.16
CA LEU A 88 3.54 -7.02 12.86
C LEU A 88 2.22 -6.62 12.20
#